data_AF-A0AAV4VKM1-F1
#
_entry.id   AF-A0AAV4VKM1-F1
#
_cell.length_a   1.000
_cell.length_b   1.000
_cell.length_c   1.000
_cell.angle_alpha   90.00
_cell.angle_beta   90.00
_cell.angle_gamma   90.00
#
_symmetry.space_group_name_H-M   'P 1'
#
loop_
_entity.id
_entity.type
_entity.pdbx_description
1 polymer ?
#
loop_
_entity_poly.entity_id
_entity_poly.type
_entity_poly.pdbx_seq_one_letter_code
_entity_poly.pdbx_strand_id
1 'polypeptide(L)'
;MIAKGRFHWNMNGVGLEFNHLFGFGVLDAGAMVALAKIWKTVPARYHCVAGVVSTPHRILTNASTQIYIDTDACVGTDTEVNYVEHVQAIVTLNASRRGDVTLFLISPMGTRSMILNKRPNDDDQYDGFTKWPFMTTHTWGEGPTGRWTLEVRFDSQTPQTGYIRSGL
;
A
#
# COMPACT_ATOMS: atom_id res chain seq x y z
N MET A 1 -7.96 14.68 22.39
CA MET A 1 -8.57 13.35 22.60
C MET A 1 -9.27 12.95 21.32
N ILE A 2 -8.65 12.08 20.51
CA ILE A 2 -9.30 11.48 19.34
C ILE A 2 -10.28 10.44 19.88
N ALA A 3 -11.52 10.44 19.38
CA ALA A 3 -12.62 9.58 19.83
C ALA A 3 -12.22 8.09 19.78
N LYS A 4 -11.79 7.54 20.93
CA LYS A 4 -11.52 6.12 21.12
C LYS A 4 -12.84 5.37 20.99
N GLY A 5 -13.09 4.79 19.81
CA GLY A 5 -14.24 3.91 19.58
C GLY A 5 -14.93 4.03 18.22
N ARG A 6 -14.74 5.13 17.48
CA ARG A 6 -15.39 5.32 16.16
C ARG A 6 -14.52 4.91 14.97
N PHE A 7 -13.20 4.99 15.13
CA PHE A 7 -12.23 4.71 14.07
C PHE A 7 -11.17 3.74 14.61
N HIS A 8 -10.97 2.63 13.90
CA HIS A 8 -9.94 1.64 14.24
C HIS A 8 -8.57 2.14 13.76
N TRP A 9 -7.64 2.27 14.70
CA TRP A 9 -6.24 2.60 14.42
C TRP A 9 -5.42 1.32 14.33
N ASN A 10 -4.42 1.32 13.46
CA ASN A 10 -3.46 0.23 13.34
C ASN A 10 -2.09 0.73 13.76
N MET A 11 -1.22 -0.19 14.16
CA MET A 11 0.16 0.09 14.46
C MET A 11 1.02 -0.54 13.37
N ASN A 12 1.99 0.19 12.85
CA ASN A 12 2.91 -0.32 11.84
C ASN A 12 4.07 -1.11 12.48
N GLY A 13 4.96 -1.66 11.65
CA GLY A 13 6.07 -2.52 12.10
C GLY A 13 7.08 -1.85 13.03
N VAL A 14 7.13 -0.51 13.05
CA VAL A 14 8.02 0.28 13.91
C VAL A 14 7.29 0.98 15.06
N GLY A 15 6.02 0.66 15.28
CA GLY A 15 5.25 1.16 16.42
C GLY A 15 4.53 2.49 16.20
N LEU A 16 4.43 2.98 14.96
CA LEU A 16 3.68 4.20 14.64
C LEU A 16 2.20 3.87 14.44
N GLU A 17 1.33 4.58 15.15
CA GLU A 17 -0.11 4.49 14.95
C GLU A 17 -0.55 5.22 13.67
N PHE A 18 -1.36 4.56 12.85
CA PHE A 18 -1.92 5.14 11.64
C PHE A 18 -3.39 4.77 11.45
N ASN A 19 -4.09 5.59 10.68
CA ASN A 19 -5.43 5.34 10.20
C ASN A 19 -5.55 5.82 8.76
N HIS A 20 -6.23 5.06 7.91
CA HIS A 20 -6.39 5.39 6.49
C HIS A 20 -7.04 6.77 6.24
N LEU A 21 -7.93 7.22 7.12
CA LEU A 21 -8.61 8.53 6.99
C LEU A 21 -7.80 9.69 7.58
N PHE A 22 -6.91 9.42 8.53
CA PHE A 22 -6.23 10.45 9.32
C PHE A 22 -4.71 10.42 9.22
N GLY A 23 -4.13 9.50 8.44
CA GLY A 23 -2.69 9.25 8.41
C GLY A 23 -2.16 8.93 9.81
N PHE A 24 -1.07 9.58 10.20
CA PHE A 24 -0.46 9.49 11.54
C PHE A 24 -1.13 10.40 12.59
N GLY A 25 -2.26 11.04 12.27
CA GLY A 25 -3.03 11.85 13.20
C GLY A 25 -3.04 13.35 12.88
N VAL A 26 -3.48 14.14 13.86
CA VAL A 26 -3.62 15.58 13.73
C VAL A 26 -2.26 16.25 13.90
N LEU A 27 -1.97 17.24 13.05
CA LEU A 27 -0.75 18.04 13.14
C LEU A 27 -0.72 18.86 14.45
N ASP A 28 0.39 18.78 15.17
CA ASP A 28 0.69 19.63 16.32
C ASP A 28 1.81 20.60 15.94
N ALA A 29 1.45 21.86 15.69
CA ALA A 29 2.39 22.89 15.26
C ALA A 29 3.50 23.13 16.30
N GLY A 30 3.19 23.03 17.60
CA GLY A 30 4.16 23.22 18.67
C GLY A 30 5.18 22.09 18.70
N ALA A 31 4.71 20.84 18.63
CA ALA A 31 5.56 19.66 18.58
C ALA A 31 6.42 19.63 17.30
N MET A 32 5.87 20.00 16.15
CA MET A 32 6.61 20.07 14.89
C MET A 32 7.77 21.06 14.95
N VAL A 33 7.53 22.29 15.45
CA VAL A 33 8.59 23.30 15.58
C VAL A 33 9.62 22.91 16.64
N ALA A 34 9.18 22.30 17.75
CA ALA A 34 10.09 21.80 18.77
C ALA A 34 11.02 20.70 18.22
N LEU A 35 10.48 19.75 17.46
CA LEU A 35 11.26 18.69 16.82
C LEU A 35 12.21 19.25 15.75
N ALA A 36 11.75 20.20 14.93
CA ALA A 36 12.55 20.82 13.87
C ALA A 36 13.84 21.46 14.38
N LYS A 37 13.84 22.02 15.61
CA LYS A 37 15.02 22.64 16.22
C LYS A 37 16.16 21.66 16.52
N ILE A 38 15.83 20.39 16.74
CA ILE A 38 16.79 19.33 17.07
C ILE A 38 16.88 18.27 15.97
N TRP A 39 16.20 18.49 14.85
CA TRP A 39 16.11 17.54 13.75
C TRP A 39 17.47 17.37 13.08
N LYS A 40 17.86 16.11 12.87
CA LYS A 40 19.02 15.76 12.06
C LYS A 40 18.53 15.42 10.66
N THR A 41 19.09 16.08 9.65
CA THR A 41 18.77 15.82 8.26
C THR A 41 18.96 14.34 7.93
N VAL A 42 17.97 13.76 7.27
CA VAL A 42 18.02 12.37 6.82
C VAL A 42 19.08 12.19 5.72
N PRO A 43 19.58 10.96 5.51
CA PRO A 43 20.43 10.64 4.36
C PRO A 43 19.76 10.95 3.01
N ALA A 44 20.52 10.80 1.93
CA ALA A 44 19.98 10.94 0.58
C ALA A 44 18.82 9.95 0.33
N ARG A 45 17.82 10.40 -0.41
CA ARG A 45 16.67 9.57 -0.80
C ARG A 45 17.06 8.65 -1.95
N TYR A 46 16.85 7.35 -1.76
CA TYR A 46 17.04 6.32 -2.77
C TYR A 46 15.70 5.76 -3.26
N HIS A 47 15.73 5.05 -4.39
CA HIS A 47 14.55 4.42 -4.98
C HIS A 47 14.93 3.04 -5.52
N CYS A 48 14.42 2.00 -4.87
CA CYS A 48 14.60 0.61 -5.28
C CYS A 48 13.35 0.10 -6.01
N VAL A 49 13.55 -0.62 -7.12
CA VAL A 49 12.48 -1.35 -7.82
C VAL A 49 12.61 -2.83 -7.46
N ALA A 50 11.64 -3.34 -6.71
CA ALA A 50 11.69 -4.71 -6.21
C ALA A 50 11.54 -5.78 -7.31
N GLY A 51 10.81 -5.48 -8.39
CA GLY A 51 10.55 -6.40 -9.49
C GLY A 51 9.18 -6.15 -10.10
N VAL A 52 8.72 -7.08 -10.94
CA VAL A 52 7.37 -7.08 -11.53
C VAL A 52 6.87 -8.52 -11.62
N VAL A 53 5.64 -8.77 -11.18
CA VAL A 53 4.94 -10.03 -11.46
C VAL A 53 4.07 -9.83 -12.69
N SER A 54 4.37 -10.55 -13.78
CA SER A 54 3.68 -10.44 -15.08
C SER A 54 2.72 -11.58 -15.39
N THR A 55 2.63 -12.57 -14.49
CA THR A 55 1.69 -13.68 -14.65
C THR A 55 0.27 -13.23 -14.31
N PRO A 56 -0.71 -13.41 -15.22
CA PRO A 56 -2.08 -13.01 -14.93
C PRO A 56 -2.71 -13.88 -13.83
N HIS A 57 -3.33 -13.24 -12.84
CA HIS A 57 -4.09 -13.93 -11.79
C HIS A 57 -5.54 -13.49 -11.83
N ARG A 58 -6.46 -14.46 -11.69
CA ARG A 58 -7.89 -14.18 -11.59
C ARG A 58 -8.18 -13.49 -10.25
N ILE A 59 -9.00 -12.45 -10.28
CA ILE A 59 -9.52 -11.79 -9.08
C ILE A 59 -10.76 -12.55 -8.60
N LEU A 60 -10.81 -12.87 -7.31
CA LEU A 60 -11.92 -13.61 -6.71
C LEU A 60 -12.96 -12.64 -6.11
N THR A 61 -14.24 -13.04 -6.14
CA THR A 61 -15.31 -12.37 -5.39
C THR A 61 -15.46 -13.05 -4.04
N ASN A 62 -15.57 -12.27 -2.95
CA ASN A 62 -15.68 -12.77 -1.58
C ASN A 62 -14.49 -13.63 -1.08
N ALA A 63 -13.38 -13.63 -1.82
CA ALA A 63 -12.09 -14.20 -1.42
C ALA A 63 -10.97 -13.33 -1.98
N SER A 64 -9.76 -13.48 -1.46
CA SER A 64 -8.61 -12.67 -1.87
C SER A 64 -7.63 -13.48 -2.71
N THR A 65 -7.18 -12.89 -3.81
CA THR A 65 -6.02 -13.35 -4.58
C THR A 65 -4.79 -12.60 -4.06
N GLN A 66 -3.72 -13.32 -3.78
CA GLN A 66 -2.47 -12.75 -3.28
C GLN A 66 -1.36 -12.92 -4.31
N ILE A 67 -0.61 -11.85 -4.56
CA ILE A 67 0.60 -11.84 -5.38
C ILE A 67 1.72 -11.32 -4.49
N TYR A 68 2.92 -11.89 -4.60
CA TYR A 68 4.04 -11.52 -3.76
C TYR A 68 5.33 -11.31 -4.56
N ILE A 69 6.20 -10.45 -4.05
CA ILE A 69 7.59 -10.29 -4.44
C ILE A 69 8.44 -10.41 -3.18
N ASP A 70 9.48 -11.22 -3.25
CA ASP A 70 10.55 -11.25 -2.26
C ASP A 70 11.66 -10.31 -2.75
N THR A 71 12.01 -9.29 -1.96
CA THR A 71 13.04 -8.30 -2.31
C THR A 71 14.12 -8.22 -1.23
N ASP A 72 15.36 -8.04 -1.65
CA ASP A 72 16.46 -7.67 -0.77
C ASP A 72 16.51 -6.16 -0.49
N ALA A 73 15.68 -5.35 -1.17
CA ALA A 73 15.70 -3.89 -1.17
C ALA A 73 16.94 -3.26 -1.81
N CYS A 74 17.45 -3.90 -2.88
CA CYS A 74 18.57 -3.43 -3.68
C CYS A 74 19.89 -3.35 -2.89
N VAL A 75 20.06 -4.27 -1.93
CA VAL A 75 21.22 -4.34 -1.04
C VAL A 75 22.53 -4.41 -1.83
N GLY A 76 23.52 -3.62 -1.40
CA GLY A 76 24.84 -3.53 -2.03
C GLY A 76 24.90 -2.69 -3.30
N THR A 77 23.82 -1.97 -3.64
CA THR A 77 23.77 -1.09 -4.82
C THR A 77 23.69 0.39 -4.42
N ASP A 78 23.77 1.28 -5.41
CA ASP A 78 23.58 2.72 -5.24
C ASP A 78 22.11 3.13 -4.95
N THR A 79 21.18 2.17 -5.01
CA THR A 79 19.74 2.37 -4.75
C THR A 79 19.24 1.60 -3.53
N GLU A 80 20.15 1.08 -2.70
CA GLU A 80 19.81 0.38 -1.46
C GLU A 80 18.91 1.22 -0.55
N VAL A 81 17.79 0.62 -0.13
CA VAL A 81 16.85 1.25 0.81
C VAL A 81 16.90 0.52 2.13
N ASN A 82 17.26 1.23 3.20
CA ASN A 82 17.35 0.67 4.56
C ASN A 82 16.04 0.76 5.33
N TYR A 83 15.26 1.81 5.10
CA TYR A 83 13.96 2.05 5.70
C TYR A 83 13.07 2.77 4.69
N VAL A 84 11.79 2.39 4.64
CA VAL A 84 10.87 2.95 3.64
C VAL A 84 10.30 4.28 4.08
N GLU A 85 10.09 5.17 3.11
CA GLU A 85 9.31 6.40 3.26
C GLU A 85 7.94 6.23 2.57
N HIS A 86 7.98 6.10 1.25
CA HIS A 86 6.82 5.87 0.40
C HIS A 86 6.97 4.53 -0.32
N VAL A 87 5.89 3.78 -0.43
CA VAL A 87 5.85 2.53 -1.22
C VAL A 87 4.79 2.63 -2.29
N GLN A 88 5.14 2.27 -3.52
CA GLN A 88 4.23 2.23 -4.65
C GLN A 88 4.05 0.80 -5.15
N ALA A 89 2.79 0.42 -5.42
CA ALA A 89 2.44 -0.78 -6.17
C ALA A 89 1.89 -0.34 -7.54
N ILE A 90 2.58 -0.71 -8.62
CA ILE A 90 2.21 -0.32 -9.98
C ILE A 90 1.36 -1.44 -10.60
N VAL A 91 0.05 -1.21 -10.69
CA VAL A 91 -0.90 -2.28 -11.00
C VAL A 91 -1.51 -2.09 -12.40
N THR A 92 -1.56 -3.19 -13.14
CA THR A 92 -2.38 -3.32 -14.35
C THR A 92 -3.40 -4.44 -14.15
N LEU A 93 -4.68 -4.12 -14.22
CA LEU A 93 -5.76 -5.08 -14.08
C LEU A 93 -6.95 -4.72 -14.97
N ASN A 94 -7.79 -5.71 -15.28
CA ASN A 94 -9.12 -5.51 -15.85
C ASN A 94 -10.18 -6.05 -14.90
N ALA A 95 -11.36 -5.44 -14.94
CA ALA A 95 -12.50 -5.80 -14.11
C ALA A 95 -13.80 -5.55 -14.88
N SER A 96 -14.77 -6.42 -14.67
CA SER A 96 -16.17 -6.23 -15.11
C SER A 96 -16.85 -5.07 -14.39
N ARG A 97 -16.41 -4.75 -13.17
CA ARG A 97 -16.79 -3.54 -12.44
C ARG A 97 -15.63 -3.02 -11.59
N ARG A 98 -14.97 -1.95 -12.01
CA ARG A 98 -13.76 -1.44 -11.36
C ARG A 98 -14.00 -0.94 -9.93
N GLY A 99 -15.17 -0.37 -9.65
CA GLY A 99 -15.53 0.11 -8.31
C GLY A 99 -15.62 -0.96 -7.24
N ASP A 100 -15.75 -2.23 -7.63
CA ASP A 100 -15.78 -3.36 -6.70
C ASP A 100 -14.38 -3.89 -6.36
N VAL A 101 -13.33 -3.48 -7.09
CA VAL A 101 -11.96 -3.91 -6.81
C VAL A 101 -11.45 -3.21 -5.55
N THR A 102 -10.91 -4.00 -4.63
CA THR A 102 -10.16 -3.49 -3.47
C THR A 102 -8.74 -4.04 -3.50
N LEU A 103 -7.78 -3.21 -3.11
CA LEU A 103 -6.36 -3.56 -3.07
C LEU A 103 -5.79 -3.26 -1.70
N PHE A 104 -5.00 -4.20 -1.19
CA PHE A 104 -4.20 -4.02 0.01
C PHE A 104 -2.75 -4.39 -0.26
N LEU A 105 -1.82 -3.59 0.27
CA LEU A 105 -0.40 -3.89 0.29
C LEU A 105 0.02 -4.29 1.70
N ILE A 106 0.73 -5.40 1.83
CA ILE A 106 1.21 -5.93 3.11
C ILE A 106 2.74 -5.90 3.07
N SER A 107 3.35 -5.22 4.04
CA SER A 107 4.81 -5.15 4.19
C SER A 107 5.40 -6.43 4.80
N PRO A 108 6.73 -6.64 4.70
CA PRO A 108 7.42 -7.74 5.36
C PRO A 108 7.21 -7.77 6.88
N MET A 109 7.00 -6.60 7.50
CA MET A 109 6.75 -6.47 8.94
C MET A 109 5.26 -6.64 9.32
N GLY A 110 4.39 -6.94 8.35
CA GLY A 110 2.97 -7.27 8.56
C GLY A 110 2.00 -6.08 8.47
N THR A 111 2.47 -4.88 8.12
CA THR A 111 1.61 -3.71 8.00
C THR A 111 0.73 -3.80 6.76
N ARG A 112 -0.58 -3.95 6.96
CA ARG A 112 -1.59 -4.05 5.90
C ARG A 112 -2.21 -2.70 5.57
N SER A 113 -1.85 -2.13 4.43
CA SER A 113 -2.33 -0.85 3.91
C SER A 113 -3.43 -1.03 2.87
N MET A 114 -4.59 -0.42 3.07
CA MET A 114 -5.60 -0.28 2.01
C MET A 114 -5.13 0.79 1.02
N ILE A 115 -4.84 0.40 -0.22
CA ILE A 115 -4.35 1.30 -1.27
C ILE A 115 -5.43 1.60 -2.34
N LEU A 116 -6.49 0.77 -2.38
CA LEU A 116 -7.71 1.04 -3.14
C LEU A 116 -8.92 0.53 -2.35
N ASN A 117 -9.85 1.42 -2.03
CA ASN A 117 -11.11 1.10 -1.40
C ASN A 117 -12.22 0.85 -2.44
N LYS A 118 -13.31 0.24 -1.98
CA LYS A 118 -14.53 0.09 -2.79
C LYS A 118 -15.09 1.47 -3.12
N ARG A 119 -15.47 1.67 -4.38
CA ARG A 119 -16.03 2.91 -4.90
C ARG A 119 -17.40 2.62 -5.52
N PRO A 120 -18.51 2.73 -4.75
CA PRO A 120 -19.84 2.30 -5.21
C PRO A 120 -20.31 2.93 -6.52
N ASN A 121 -19.88 4.16 -6.81
CA ASN A 121 -20.28 4.91 -8.00
C ASN A 121 -19.34 4.72 -9.21
N ASP A 122 -18.28 3.92 -9.07
CA ASP A 122 -17.37 3.58 -10.18
C ASP A 122 -17.87 2.31 -10.89
N ASP A 123 -18.78 2.50 -11.84
CA ASP A 123 -19.41 1.42 -12.64
C ASP A 123 -18.65 1.10 -13.92
N ASP A 124 -17.35 1.43 -13.96
CA ASP A 124 -16.51 1.22 -15.13
C ASP A 124 -16.28 -0.27 -15.39
N GLN A 125 -16.67 -0.72 -16.58
CA GLN A 125 -16.54 -2.09 -17.08
C GLN A 125 -15.56 -2.22 -18.26
N TYR A 126 -15.07 -1.10 -18.78
CA TYR A 126 -14.23 -1.06 -19.98
C TYR A 126 -12.77 -0.83 -19.61
N ASP A 127 -12.55 0.12 -18.71
CA ASP A 127 -11.24 0.57 -18.29
C ASP A 127 -10.97 0.05 -16.87
N GLY A 128 -9.99 -0.86 -16.76
CA GLY A 128 -9.48 -1.29 -15.48
C GLY A 128 -8.47 -0.28 -14.92
N PHE A 129 -7.29 -0.78 -14.53
CA PHE A 129 -6.13 0.06 -14.26
C PHE A 129 -5.01 -0.32 -15.22
N THR A 130 -4.28 0.67 -15.72
CA THR A 130 -3.13 0.46 -16.61
C THR A 130 -1.93 1.18 -16.02
N LYS A 131 -0.94 0.42 -15.53
CA LYS A 131 0.28 0.94 -14.88
C LYS A 131 -0.02 2.01 -13.82
N TRP A 132 -1.07 1.81 -13.02
CA TRP A 132 -1.49 2.81 -12.05
C TRP A 132 -0.66 2.69 -10.76
N PRO A 133 0.03 3.77 -10.31
CA PRO A 133 0.87 3.72 -9.11
C PRO A 133 0.06 4.01 -7.85
N PHE A 134 -0.41 2.97 -7.18
CA PHE A 134 -1.03 3.10 -5.86
C PHE A 134 0.05 3.29 -4.79
N MET A 135 -0.13 4.21 -3.86
CA MET A 135 0.91 4.58 -2.87
C MET A 135 0.40 4.45 -1.43
N THR A 136 1.29 4.07 -0.50
CA THR A 136 1.05 4.13 0.95
C THR A 136 2.23 4.73 1.69
N THR A 137 1.93 5.44 2.79
CA THR A 137 2.90 5.93 3.79
C THR A 137 2.80 5.18 5.12
N HIS A 138 1.88 4.22 5.28
CA HIS A 138 1.66 3.56 6.58
C HIS A 138 2.85 2.74 7.05
N THR A 139 3.70 2.29 6.12
CA THR A 139 4.90 1.50 6.41
C THR A 139 6.13 2.37 6.72
N TRP A 140 5.98 3.70 6.84
CA TRP A 140 7.11 4.61 7.04
C TRP A 140 8.00 4.17 8.20
N GLY A 141 9.31 4.07 7.94
CA GLY A 141 10.34 3.65 8.88
C GLY A 141 10.57 2.15 8.94
N GLU A 142 9.73 1.32 8.33
CA GLU A 142 9.92 -0.14 8.30
C GLU A 142 11.09 -0.56 7.42
N GLY A 143 11.69 -1.71 7.74
CA GLY A 143 12.66 -2.38 6.88
C GLY A 143 11.99 -2.93 5.61
N PRO A 144 12.48 -2.60 4.40
CA PRO A 144 11.88 -3.05 3.14
C PRO A 144 12.18 -4.50 2.75
N THR A 145 13.23 -5.11 3.31
CA THR A 145 13.69 -6.44 2.94
C THR A 145 12.69 -7.52 3.36
N GLY A 146 12.41 -8.45 2.45
CA GLY A 146 11.52 -9.58 2.67
C GLY A 146 10.33 -9.59 1.71
N ARG A 147 9.25 -10.26 2.13
CA ARG A 147 8.08 -10.49 1.29
C ARG A 147 7.10 -9.33 1.33
N TRP A 148 6.88 -8.70 0.19
CA TRP A 148 5.75 -7.79 -0.05
C TRP A 148 4.60 -8.55 -0.69
N THR A 149 3.39 -8.35 -0.19
CA THR A 149 2.18 -9.01 -0.72
C THR A 149 1.15 -7.99 -1.18
N LEU A 150 0.73 -8.08 -2.44
CA LEU A 150 -0.43 -7.40 -2.98
C LEU A 150 -1.65 -8.33 -2.90
N GLU A 151 -2.63 -7.93 -2.12
CA GLU A 151 -3.91 -8.61 -1.98
C GLU A 151 -4.97 -7.90 -2.84
N VAL A 152 -5.61 -8.63 -3.75
CA VAL A 152 -6.66 -8.14 -4.64
C VAL A 152 -7.92 -8.98 -4.53
N ARG A 153 -9.08 -8.32 -4.47
CA ARG A 153 -10.39 -8.97 -4.40
C ARG A 153 -11.49 -8.09 -4.96
N PHE A 154 -12.61 -8.70 -5.32
CA PHE A 154 -13.88 -8.00 -5.49
C PHE A 154 -14.66 -7.98 -4.18
N ASP A 155 -14.95 -6.77 -3.69
CA ASP A 155 -15.91 -6.50 -2.63
C ASP A 155 -17.27 -6.25 -3.28
N SER A 156 -17.99 -7.33 -3.59
CA SER A 156 -19.28 -7.27 -4.26
C SER A 156 -20.18 -8.42 -3.82
N GLN A 157 -21.49 -8.17 -3.75
CA GLN A 157 -22.47 -9.22 -3.47
C GLN A 157 -22.70 -10.11 -4.70
N THR A 158 -22.55 -9.53 -5.89
CA THR A 158 -22.68 -10.25 -7.16
C THR A 158 -21.31 -10.71 -7.65
N PRO A 159 -21.20 -11.91 -8.24
CA PRO A 159 -19.95 -12.37 -8.85
C PRO A 159 -19.43 -11.38 -9.89
N GLN A 160 -18.19 -10.93 -9.71
CA GLN A 160 -17.46 -10.11 -10.67
C GLN A 160 -16.32 -10.93 -11.27
N THR A 161 -15.95 -10.59 -12.50
CA THR A 161 -14.82 -11.18 -13.24
C THR A 161 -13.75 -10.14 -13.53
N GLY A 162 -12.49 -10.57 -13.51
CA GLY A 162 -11.34 -9.69 -13.73
C GLY A 162 -10.03 -10.41 -13.49
N TYR A 163 -8.95 -9.84 -14.02
CA TYR A 163 -7.60 -10.35 -13.86
C TYR A 163 -6.66 -9.21 -13.53
N ILE A 164 -5.77 -9.45 -12.58
CA ILE A 164 -4.56 -8.66 -12.43
C ILE A 164 -3.53 -9.23 -13.40
N ARG A 165 -3.06 -8.40 -14.34
CA ARG A 165 -2.17 -8.81 -15.44
C ARG A 165 -0.71 -8.56 -15.13
N SER A 166 -0.44 -7.45 -14.46
CA SER A 166 0.87 -7.17 -13.90
C SER A 166 0.73 -6.45 -12.58
N GLY A 167 1.63 -6.72 -11.65
CA GLY A 167 1.60 -6.07 -10.35
C GLY A 167 2.85 -6.23 -9.52
N LEU A 168 2.82 -5.45 -8.44
CA LEU A 168 3.90 -4.94 -7.58
C LEU A 168 4.78 -3.93 -8.33
#